data_AF-A0A941WGB4-F1
#
_entry.id   AF-A0A941WGB4-F1
#
_cell.length_a   1.000
_cell.length_b   1.000
_cell.length_c   1.000
_cell.angle_alpha   90.00
_cell.angle_beta   90.00
_cell.angle_gamma   90.00
#
_symmetry.space_group_name_H-M   'P 1'
#
loop_
_entity.id
_entity.type
_entity.pdbx_description
1 polymer ?
#
loop_
_entity_poly.entity_id
_entity_poly.type
_entity_poly.pdbx_seq_one_letter_code
_entity_poly.pdbx_strand_id
1 'polypeptide(L)'
;MPVVYMLPEKDRKSIIAFYKLTIIIRALNEVWEPDWSNWDEWKYYNRFYVEKGEDQRSSGFRYGTTDFASTRMHTGSRLCFKNIELAKYATEQFKELYREYLLIL
;
A
#
# COMPACT_ATOMS: atom_id res chain seq x y z
N MET A 1 1.35 -11.66 15.71
CA MET A 1 0.42 -10.57 15.36
C MET A 1 0.54 -9.46 16.40
N PRO A 2 0.45 -8.17 16.02
CA PRO A 2 0.61 -7.07 16.96
C PRO A 2 -0.55 -7.08 17.96
N VAL A 3 -0.23 -6.71 19.20
CA VAL A 3 -1.22 -6.52 20.25
C VAL A 3 -1.84 -5.13 20.09
N VAL A 4 -3.14 -5.06 19.82
CA VAL A 4 -3.83 -3.80 19.47
C VAL A 4 -5.03 -3.46 20.37
N TYR A 5 -5.26 -4.18 21.46
CA TYR A 5 -6.44 -3.97 22.31
C TYR A 5 -6.47 -2.59 23.01
N MET A 6 -5.31 -1.94 23.17
CA MET A 6 -5.21 -0.58 23.71
C MET A 6 -5.61 0.52 22.71
N LEU A 7 -5.85 0.17 21.44
CA LEU A 7 -6.20 1.11 20.38
C LEU A 7 -7.71 1.18 20.16
N PRO A 8 -8.24 2.29 19.62
CA PRO A 8 -9.65 2.38 19.24
C PRO A 8 -10.04 1.28 18.26
N GLU A 9 -11.22 0.68 18.44
CA GLU A 9 -11.68 -0.47 17.63
C GLU A 9 -11.64 -0.22 16.12
N LYS A 10 -12.02 1.01 15.71
CA LYS A 10 -11.99 1.46 14.32
C LYS A 10 -10.60 1.42 13.68
N ASP A 11 -9.52 1.53 14.46
CA ASP A 11 -8.13 1.61 13.96
C ASP A 11 -7.41 0.26 14.06
N ARG A 12 -7.90 -0.68 14.87
CA ARG A 12 -7.26 -1.99 15.08
C ARG A 12 -7.08 -2.76 13.78
N LYS A 13 -8.11 -2.72 12.93
CA LYS A 13 -8.17 -3.50 11.68
C LYS A 13 -7.10 -3.06 10.68
N SER A 14 -6.94 -1.76 10.45
CA SER A 14 -5.94 -1.22 9.53
C SER A 14 -4.51 -1.45 10.02
N ILE A 15 -4.28 -1.42 11.33
CA ILE A 15 -2.96 -1.67 11.93
C ILE A 15 -2.54 -3.14 11.81
N ILE A 16 -3.48 -4.05 12.09
CA ILE A 16 -3.30 -5.49 11.86
C ILE A 16 -3.01 -5.76 10.37
N ALA A 17 -3.78 -5.13 9.48
CA ALA A 17 -3.61 -5.28 8.03
C ALA A 17 -2.25 -4.78 7.56
N PHE A 18 -1.84 -3.59 8.01
CA PHE A 18 -0.51 -3.03 7.74
C PHE A 18 0.60 -3.98 8.16
N TYR A 19 0.54 -4.50 9.38
CA TYR A 19 1.56 -5.42 9.89
C TYR A 19 1.66 -6.69 9.03
N LYS A 20 0.53 -7.31 8.68
CA LYS A 20 0.50 -8.47 7.77
C LYS A 20 1.12 -8.14 6.41
N LEU A 21 0.78 -6.98 5.82
CA LEU A 21 1.37 -6.53 4.55
C LEU A 21 2.88 -6.39 4.67
N THR A 22 3.41 -5.81 5.76
CA THR A 22 4.86 -5.68 5.93
C THR A 22 5.58 -7.04 5.98
N ILE A 23 4.97 -8.06 6.57
CA ILE A 23 5.52 -9.42 6.60
C ILE A 23 5.52 -10.02 5.20
N ILE A 24 4.40 -9.92 4.49
CA ILE A 24 4.24 -10.43 3.13
C ILE A 24 5.27 -9.79 2.20
N ILE A 25 5.41 -8.47 2.25
CA ILE A 25 6.32 -7.73 1.36
C ILE A 25 7.77 -8.07 1.66
N ARG A 26 8.14 -8.21 2.94
CA ARG A 26 9.46 -8.72 3.31
C ARG A 26 9.72 -10.12 2.75
N ALA A 27 8.72 -11.01 2.81
CA ALA A 27 8.85 -12.34 2.22
C ALA A 27 9.00 -12.29 0.69
N LEU A 28 8.25 -11.43 0.00
CA LEU A 28 8.32 -11.25 -1.45
C LEU A 28 9.63 -10.61 -1.91
N ASN A 29 10.19 -9.70 -1.12
CA ASN A 29 11.47 -9.05 -1.43
C ASN A 29 12.68 -9.91 -1.08
N GLU A 30 12.49 -10.96 -0.27
CA GLU A 30 13.53 -11.88 0.18
C GLU A 30 14.65 -11.14 0.94
N VAL A 31 15.82 -10.96 0.31
CA VAL A 31 17.00 -10.29 0.87
C VAL A 31 17.07 -8.82 0.44
N TRP A 32 16.22 -8.38 -0.50
CA TRP A 32 16.25 -7.00 -0.99
C TRP A 32 15.63 -6.04 0.02
N GLU A 33 16.38 -5.00 0.35
CA GLU A 33 15.91 -3.83 1.09
C GLU A 33 16.23 -2.57 0.29
N PRO A 34 15.30 -1.59 0.21
CA PRO A 34 15.50 -0.38 -0.58
C PRO A 34 16.62 0.49 0.00
N ASP A 35 17.55 0.90 -0.86
CA ASP A 35 18.58 1.89 -0.53
C ASP A 35 18.05 3.31 -0.80
N TRP A 36 17.64 3.98 0.27
CA TRP A 36 17.09 5.34 0.20
C TRP A 36 18.13 6.41 -0.11
N SER A 37 19.43 6.09 -0.04
CA SER A 37 20.51 6.99 -0.44
C SER A 37 20.80 6.92 -1.95
N ASN A 38 20.38 5.84 -2.61
CA ASN A 38 20.52 5.63 -4.05
C ASN A 38 19.30 6.17 -4.81
N TRP A 39 19.52 7.28 -5.53
CA TRP A 39 18.51 7.95 -6.35
C TRP A 39 18.22 7.22 -7.66
N ASP A 40 19.14 6.37 -8.13
CA ASP A 40 19.03 5.61 -9.37
C ASP A 40 18.39 4.23 -9.18
N GLU A 41 18.25 3.77 -7.92
CA GLU A 41 17.55 2.51 -7.62
C GLU A 41 16.03 2.70 -7.71
N TRP A 42 15.44 2.01 -8.68
CA TRP A 42 14.00 1.93 -8.85
C TRP A 42 13.34 1.20 -7.68
N LYS A 43 12.31 1.86 -7.13
CA LYS A 43 11.53 1.41 -5.98
C LYS A 43 10.06 1.39 -6.37
N TYR A 44 9.48 0.20 -6.39
CA TYR A 44 8.13 0.00 -6.93
C TYR A 44 7.11 -0.02 -5.81
N TYR A 45 5.94 0.56 -6.06
CA TYR A 45 4.85 0.62 -5.10
C TYR A 45 3.52 0.34 -5.75
N ASN A 46 2.59 -0.21 -4.97
CA ASN A 46 1.23 -0.44 -5.44
C ASN A 46 0.51 0.90 -5.55
N ARG A 47 -0.11 1.13 -6.71
CA ARG A 47 -1.02 2.24 -6.94
C ARG A 47 -2.43 1.72 -7.11
N PHE A 48 -3.29 2.07 -6.14
CA PHE A 48 -4.67 1.61 -6.11
C PHE A 48 -5.61 2.66 -6.68
N TYR A 49 -6.53 2.20 -7.50
CA TYR A 49 -7.69 2.97 -7.93
C TYR A 49 -8.93 2.35 -7.31
N VAL A 50 -9.71 3.15 -6.60
CA VAL A 50 -11.02 2.74 -6.12
C VAL A 50 -12.02 3.13 -7.19
N GLU A 51 -12.54 2.14 -7.90
CA GLU A 51 -13.58 2.34 -8.90
C GLU A 51 -14.90 2.75 -8.25
N LYS A 52 -15.73 3.46 -9.02
CA LYS A 52 -17.06 3.88 -8.57
C LYS A 52 -17.96 2.64 -8.47
N GLY A 53 -18.21 2.17 -7.25
CA GLY A 53 -19.17 1.11 -6.94
C GLY A 53 -20.44 1.63 -6.26
N GLU A 54 -21.40 0.73 -6.01
CA GLU A 54 -22.67 1.02 -5.31
C GLU A 54 -22.43 1.66 -3.92
N ASP A 55 -21.35 1.26 -3.24
CA ASP A 55 -20.97 1.78 -1.91
C ASP A 55 -20.35 3.19 -1.91
N GLN A 56 -20.23 3.88 -3.06
CA GLN A 56 -19.85 5.31 -3.19
C GLN A 56 -18.63 5.77 -2.37
N ARG A 57 -17.64 4.90 -2.10
CA ARG A 57 -16.42 5.30 -1.40
C ARG A 57 -15.37 5.78 -2.40
N SER A 58 -15.13 7.09 -2.43
CA SER A 58 -13.98 7.68 -3.14
C SER A 58 -12.68 7.27 -2.45
N SER A 59 -11.58 7.07 -3.19
CA SER A 59 -10.23 6.86 -2.63
C SER A 59 -9.68 8.03 -1.79
N GLY A 60 -10.47 9.08 -1.55
CA GLY A 60 -10.07 10.34 -0.91
C GLY A 60 -9.14 11.23 -1.76
N PHE A 61 -8.36 10.64 -2.68
CA PHE A 61 -7.45 11.36 -3.58
C PHE A 61 -8.16 11.76 -4.88
N ARG A 62 -8.69 13.00 -4.93
CA ARG A 62 -9.26 13.60 -6.15
C ARG A 62 -8.36 14.72 -6.65
N TYR A 63 -7.90 14.62 -7.89
CA TYR A 63 -7.23 15.72 -8.59
C TYR A 63 -8.28 16.48 -9.42
N GLY A 64 -8.38 17.80 -9.24
CA GLY A 64 -9.36 18.65 -9.95
C GLY A 64 -8.98 18.96 -11.40
N THR A 65 -7.69 18.86 -11.73
CA THR A 65 -7.14 19.06 -13.08
C THR A 65 -5.81 18.30 -13.16
N THR A 66 -5.53 17.62 -14.28
CA THR A 66 -4.22 16.99 -14.53
C THR A 66 -3.70 17.41 -15.90
N ASP A 67 -2.74 18.33 -15.93
CA ASP A 67 -1.86 18.55 -17.08
C ASP A 67 -0.52 17.89 -16.76
N PHE A 68 -0.12 16.90 -17.58
CA PHE A 68 0.98 15.96 -17.33
C PHE A 68 0.84 15.17 -16.01
N ALA A 69 0.38 13.91 -16.11
CA ALA A 69 0.17 13.02 -14.97
C ALA A 69 1.47 12.42 -14.39
N SER A 70 2.45 13.24 -14.02
CA SER A 70 3.55 12.80 -13.16
C SER A 70 3.12 12.93 -11.70
N THR A 71 2.57 11.86 -11.13
CA THR A 71 2.21 11.84 -9.70
C THR A 71 3.38 11.29 -8.90
N ARG A 72 4.10 12.17 -8.18
CA ARG A 72 5.09 11.76 -7.20
C ARG A 72 4.36 11.25 -5.95
N MET A 73 4.28 9.94 -5.80
CA MET A 73 3.66 9.31 -4.63
C MET A 73 4.77 8.87 -3.67
N HIS A 74 4.85 9.51 -2.50
CA HIS A 74 5.69 9.07 -1.40
C HIS A 74 4.91 8.04 -0.57
N THR A 75 4.85 6.82 -1.06
CA THR A 75 4.34 5.64 -0.35
C THR A 75 5.25 5.29 0.82
N GLY A 76 4.68 4.63 1.84
CA GLY A 76 5.45 4.18 2.98
C GLY A 76 6.58 3.24 2.55
N SER A 77 7.80 3.51 3.02
CA SER A 77 9.03 2.75 2.72
C SER A 77 8.91 1.24 2.95
N ARG A 78 8.01 0.84 3.84
CA ARG A 78 7.76 -0.56 4.23
C ARG A 78 6.89 -1.35 3.25
N LEU A 79 6.26 -0.68 2.28
CA LEU A 79 5.42 -1.29 1.26
C LEU A 79 6.04 -1.15 -0.14
N CYS A 80 7.37 -1.25 -0.22
CA CYS A 80 8.15 -1.11 -1.44
C CYS A 80 8.57 -2.48 -1.99
N PHE A 81 8.71 -2.60 -3.31
CA PHE A 81 9.12 -3.82 -4.00
C PHE A 81 10.35 -3.59 -4.88
N LYS A 82 11.16 -4.64 -5.04
CA LYS A 82 12.34 -4.65 -5.92
C LYS A 82 12.01 -4.51 -7.40
N ASN A 83 10.82 -4.96 -7.82
CA ASN A 83 10.37 -4.90 -9.21
C ASN A 83 8.85 -4.77 -9.33
N ILE A 84 8.38 -4.46 -10.53
CA ILE A 84 6.96 -4.23 -10.82
C ILE A 84 6.14 -5.52 -10.79
N GLU A 85 6.75 -6.66 -11.12
CA GLU A 85 6.08 -7.97 -11.14
C GLU A 85 5.61 -8.36 -9.74
N LEU A 86 6.47 -8.19 -8.73
CA LEU A 86 6.13 -8.46 -7.33
C LEU A 86 5.08 -7.48 -6.80
N ALA A 87 5.17 -6.20 -7.18
CA ALA A 87 4.14 -5.22 -6.82
C ALA A 87 2.77 -5.63 -7.40
N LYS A 88 2.71 -6.03 -8.67
CA LYS A 88 1.47 -6.52 -9.30
C LYS A 88 0.95 -7.78 -8.62
N TYR A 89 1.82 -8.75 -8.38
CA TYR A 89 1.46 -10.00 -7.68
C TYR A 89 0.87 -9.72 -6.30
N ALA A 90 1.52 -8.87 -5.49
CA ALA A 90 1.05 -8.53 -4.16
C ALA A 90 -0.33 -7.85 -4.19
N THR A 91 -0.55 -6.91 -5.11
CA THR A 91 -1.86 -6.24 -5.27
C THR A 91 -2.98 -7.23 -5.56
N GLU A 92 -2.75 -8.20 -6.46
CA GLU A 92 -3.77 -9.16 -6.85
C GLU A 92 -4.04 -10.19 -5.75
N GLN A 93 -2.99 -10.74 -5.14
CA GLN A 93 -3.15 -11.79 -4.13
C GLN A 93 -3.71 -11.28 -2.80
N PHE A 94 -3.39 -10.04 -2.41
CA PHE A 94 -3.71 -9.50 -1.09
C PHE A 94 -4.65 -8.29 -1.15
N LYS A 95 -5.49 -8.21 -2.19
CA LYS A 95 -6.40 -7.09 -2.46
C LYS A 95 -7.27 -6.71 -1.25
N GLU A 96 -7.88 -7.69 -0.59
CA GLU A 96 -8.70 -7.43 0.60
C GLU A 96 -7.88 -6.87 1.76
N LEU A 97 -6.65 -7.36 1.96
CA LEU A 97 -5.76 -6.84 3.00
C LEU A 97 -5.35 -5.39 2.73
N TYR A 98 -5.10 -5.05 1.46
CA TYR A 98 -4.91 -3.65 1.06
C TYR A 98 -6.16 -2.80 1.28
N ARG A 99 -7.36 -3.35 1.02
CA ARG A 99 -8.62 -2.65 1.28
C ARG A 99 -8.79 -2.33 2.77
N GLU A 100 -8.51 -3.30 3.65
CA GLU A 100 -8.56 -3.11 5.10
C GLU A 100 -7.53 -2.12 5.64
N TYR A 101 -6.36 -2.05 5.00
CA TYR A 101 -5.31 -1.10 5.35
C TYR A 101 -5.60 0.32 4.86
N LEU A 102 -6.04 0.48 3.61
CA LEU A 102 -6.14 1.78 2.95
C LEU A 102 -7.47 2.49 3.20
N LEU A 103 -8.55 1.74 3.48
CA LEU A 103 -9.88 2.31 3.66
C LEU A 103 -10.31 2.21 5.12
N ILE A 104 -10.88 3.30 5.64
CA ILE A 104 -11.65 3.27 6.88
C ILE A 104 -12.98 2.60 6.54
N LEU A 105 -13.19 1.39 7.08
CA LEU A 105 -14.37 0.58 6.79
C LEU A 105 -15.50 0.80 7.79
#